data_AF-A0A1H6H4K4-F1
#
_entry.id   AF-A0A1H6H4K4-F1
#
_cell.length_a   1.000
_cell.length_b   1.000
_cell.length_c   1.000
_cell.angle_alpha   90.00
_cell.angle_beta   90.00
_cell.angle_gamma   90.00
#
_symmetry.space_group_name_H-M   'P 1'
#
loop_
_entity.id
_entity.type
_entity.pdbx_description
1 polymer ?
#
loop_
_entity_poly.entity_id
_entity_poly.type
_entity_poly.pdbx_seq_one_letter_code
_entity_poly.pdbx_strand_id
1 'polypeptide(L)'
;MILTLINISFGIGELFSTTFLILIILSFCVYLYRISKYEKYQKSRYAIACFAIMLMLHLVLFPFLYTLMLKNNPDSFEFKTAIHDNRKQLVLSEWNDDSKNIPYQIKYLENIKLSNYLILNKTLKELEQLTFTKNYIIHADYSLNLPHRNNDFTATIYIFDRKGILKKKLYEGGSQAGLDSMKFGTVITQDINYLKNELHYYKVKKAELDKNNFWTYATLLPYSISSIFTGNMSPLTPLANILYTFHYIIIYCIGIGVFLHFLIRNLELIIRNRKV
;
A
#
# COMPACT_ATOMS: atom_id res chain seq x y z
N MET A 1 2.20 -27.14 -3.00
CA MET A 1 3.15 -27.35 -4.12
C MET A 1 2.92 -26.43 -5.33
N ILE A 2 1.75 -25.79 -5.50
CA ILE A 2 1.52 -24.78 -6.57
C ILE A 2 1.97 -23.36 -6.17
N LEU A 3 2.06 -23.07 -4.86
CA LEU A 3 2.50 -21.76 -4.34
C LEU A 3 4.01 -21.49 -4.47
N THR A 4 4.83 -22.50 -4.74
CA THR A 4 6.30 -22.37 -4.83
C THR A 4 6.80 -22.01 -6.22
N LEU A 5 5.94 -22.00 -7.26
CA LEU A 5 6.35 -21.68 -8.64
C LEU A 5 6.24 -20.19 -8.99
N ILE A 6 5.71 -19.39 -8.08
CA ILE A 6 5.36 -18.00 -8.35
C ILE A 6 6.12 -17.15 -7.35
N ASN A 7 7.28 -16.67 -7.77
CA ASN A 7 8.19 -15.83 -6.98
C ASN A 7 7.63 -14.40 -6.89
N ILE A 8 6.37 -14.28 -6.48
CA ILE A 8 5.70 -13.01 -6.28
C ILE A 8 5.87 -12.62 -4.81
N SER A 9 6.72 -11.62 -4.59
CA SER A 9 6.75 -10.88 -3.34
C SER A 9 5.45 -10.09 -3.20
N PHE A 10 4.63 -10.45 -2.23
CA PHE A 10 3.58 -9.57 -1.72
C PHE A 10 4.09 -8.96 -0.41
N GLY A 11 3.84 -7.67 -0.17
CA GLY A 11 4.08 -7.08 1.14
C GLY A 11 3.25 -7.78 2.21
N ILE A 12 3.83 -8.05 3.38
CA ILE A 12 3.20 -8.83 4.46
C ILE A 12 1.82 -8.26 4.84
N GLY A 13 1.68 -6.93 4.97
CA GLY A 13 0.40 -6.29 5.28
C GLY A 13 -0.67 -6.41 4.17
N GLU A 14 -0.23 -6.40 2.91
CA GLU A 14 -1.10 -6.56 1.75
C GLU A 14 -1.61 -8.00 1.62
N LEU A 15 -0.77 -8.98 1.95
CA LEU A 15 -1.16 -10.40 2.05
C LEU A 15 -2.27 -10.61 3.07
N PHE A 16 -2.12 -10.04 4.28
CA PHE A 16 -3.12 -10.20 5.33
C PHE A 16 -4.47 -9.59 4.93
N SER A 17 -4.47 -8.37 4.40
CA SER A 17 -5.71 -7.69 3.96
C SER A 17 -6.39 -8.44 2.80
N THR A 18 -5.62 -8.88 1.80
CA THR A 18 -6.14 -9.61 0.63
C THR A 18 -6.72 -10.97 1.04
N THR A 19 -5.98 -11.73 1.85
CA THR A 19 -6.40 -13.06 2.30
C THR A 19 -7.67 -12.97 3.13
N PHE A 20 -7.74 -11.98 4.03
CA PHE A 20 -8.93 -11.73 4.84
C PHE A 20 -10.16 -11.40 3.99
N LEU A 21 -10.02 -10.53 2.99
CA LEU A 21 -11.13 -10.14 2.12
C LEU A 21 -11.61 -11.32 1.25
N ILE A 22 -10.69 -12.10 0.69
CA ILE A 22 -11.02 -13.34 -0.04
C ILE A 22 -11.77 -14.32 0.85
N LEU A 23 -11.32 -14.54 2.09
CA LEU A 23 -11.97 -15.45 3.03
C LEU A 23 -13.39 -15.01 3.39
N ILE A 24 -13.62 -13.70 3.57
CA ILE A 24 -14.97 -13.16 3.80
C ILE A 24 -15.89 -13.45 2.60
N ILE A 25 -15.43 -13.15 1.39
CA ILE A 25 -16.22 -13.39 0.17
C ILE A 25 -16.50 -14.88 0.00
N LEU A 26 -15.51 -15.74 0.22
CA LEU A 26 -15.68 -17.20 0.15
C LEU A 26 -16.65 -17.70 1.21
N SER A 27 -16.58 -17.20 2.45
CA SER A 27 -17.52 -17.53 3.52
C SER A 27 -18.96 -17.21 3.11
N PHE A 28 -19.17 -16.03 2.52
CA PHE A 28 -20.47 -15.64 1.98
C PHE A 28 -20.95 -16.53 0.83
N CYS A 29 -20.07 -16.87 -0.11
CA CYS A 29 -20.39 -17.79 -1.21
C CYS A 29 -20.78 -19.19 -0.70
N VAL A 30 -20.03 -19.72 0.28
CA VAL A 30 -20.30 -21.01 0.92
C VAL A 30 -21.64 -20.97 1.66
N TYR A 31 -21.92 -19.87 2.37
CA TYR A 31 -23.19 -19.66 3.05
C TYR A 31 -24.36 -19.69 2.07
N LEU A 32 -24.29 -18.94 0.96
CA LEU A 32 -25.32 -18.95 -0.09
C LEU A 32 -25.51 -20.35 -0.69
N TYR A 33 -24.41 -21.05 -0.97
CA TYR A 33 -24.48 -22.41 -1.48
C TYR A 33 -25.14 -23.37 -0.48
N ARG A 34 -24.86 -23.24 0.83
CA ARG A 34 -25.56 -24.00 1.88
C ARG A 34 -27.04 -23.66 1.93
N ILE A 35 -27.40 -22.36 1.85
CA ILE A 35 -28.80 -21.91 1.78
C ILE A 35 -29.54 -22.59 0.64
N SER A 36 -28.91 -22.72 -0.54
CA SER A 36 -29.53 -23.34 -1.71
C SER A 36 -30.02 -24.77 -1.47
N LYS A 37 -29.47 -25.47 -0.47
CA LYS A 37 -29.82 -26.86 -0.14
C LYS A 37 -30.98 -26.99 0.85
N TYR A 38 -31.44 -25.92 1.49
CA TYR A 38 -32.58 -25.99 2.40
C TYR A 38 -33.90 -26.17 1.65
N GLU A 39 -34.80 -26.98 2.20
CA GLU A 39 -36.12 -27.28 1.61
C GLU A 39 -36.95 -26.03 1.34
N LYS A 40 -36.87 -25.02 2.22
CA LYS A 40 -37.54 -23.73 2.05
C LYS A 40 -37.24 -23.07 0.69
N TYR A 41 -36.07 -23.31 0.11
CA TYR A 41 -35.61 -22.72 -1.15
C TYR A 41 -35.57 -23.71 -2.32
N GLN A 42 -36.24 -24.86 -2.22
CA GLN A 42 -36.21 -25.91 -3.25
C GLN A 42 -36.55 -25.38 -4.66
N LYS A 43 -37.47 -24.42 -4.76
CA LYS A 43 -37.90 -23.81 -6.03
C LYS A 43 -36.82 -22.94 -6.69
N SER A 44 -35.91 -22.35 -5.92
CA SER A 44 -34.85 -21.44 -6.38
C SER A 44 -33.45 -22.01 -6.13
N ARG A 45 -33.34 -23.28 -5.73
CA ARG A 45 -32.07 -23.96 -5.40
C ARG A 45 -31.01 -23.74 -6.47
N TYR A 46 -31.35 -23.98 -7.72
CA TYR A 46 -30.41 -23.84 -8.84
C TYR A 46 -29.99 -22.38 -9.05
N ALA A 47 -30.92 -21.43 -8.97
CA ALA A 47 -30.60 -20.01 -9.09
C ALA A 47 -29.66 -19.53 -7.98
N ILE A 48 -29.92 -19.92 -6.72
CA ILE A 48 -29.07 -19.54 -5.58
C ILE A 48 -27.68 -20.20 -5.71
N ALA A 49 -27.61 -21.47 -6.11
CA ALA A 49 -26.34 -22.16 -6.33
C ALA A 49 -25.53 -21.54 -7.48
N CYS A 50 -26.16 -21.25 -8.62
CA CYS A 50 -25.54 -20.57 -9.75
C CYS A 50 -25.07 -19.16 -9.38
N PHE A 51 -25.85 -18.42 -8.58
CA PHE A 51 -25.44 -17.11 -8.07
C PHE A 51 -24.22 -17.20 -7.15
N ALA A 52 -24.18 -18.18 -6.24
CA ALA A 52 -23.01 -18.41 -5.38
C ALA A 52 -21.75 -18.75 -6.20
N ILE A 53 -21.87 -19.59 -7.23
CA ILE A 53 -20.79 -19.92 -8.16
C ILE A 53 -20.34 -18.67 -8.94
N MET A 54 -21.29 -17.89 -9.46
CA MET A 54 -21.01 -16.65 -10.18
C MET A 54 -20.22 -15.66 -9.31
N LEU A 55 -20.66 -15.44 -8.06
CA LEU A 55 -19.95 -14.57 -7.13
C LEU A 55 -18.54 -15.09 -6.82
N MET A 56 -18.37 -16.39 -6.60
CA MET A 56 -17.05 -16.99 -6.36
C MET A 56 -16.11 -16.79 -7.56
N LEU A 57 -16.61 -17.03 -8.78
CA LEU A 57 -15.82 -16.84 -9.99
C LEU A 57 -15.48 -15.36 -10.20
N HIS A 58 -16.47 -14.48 -10.15
CA HIS A 58 -16.35 -13.08 -10.53
C HIS A 58 -15.62 -12.22 -9.48
N LEU A 59 -15.79 -12.55 -8.19
CA LEU A 59 -15.20 -11.78 -7.09
C LEU A 59 -13.93 -12.42 -6.55
N VAL A 60 -13.70 -13.73 -6.72
CA VAL A 60 -12.49 -14.38 -6.19
C VAL A 60 -11.59 -14.87 -7.30
N LEU A 61 -12.07 -15.80 -8.12
CA LEU A 61 -11.21 -16.50 -9.07
C LEU A 61 -10.62 -15.56 -10.13
N PHE A 62 -11.46 -14.82 -10.86
CA PHE A 62 -11.00 -13.95 -11.95
C PHE A 62 -10.15 -12.77 -11.46
N PRO A 63 -10.54 -11.99 -10.43
CA PRO A 63 -9.68 -10.93 -9.91
C PRO A 63 -8.34 -11.45 -9.41
N PHE A 64 -8.30 -12.64 -8.81
CA PHE A 64 -7.04 -13.29 -8.41
C PHE A 64 -6.17 -13.64 -9.61
N LEU A 65 -6.74 -14.27 -10.64
CA LEU A 65 -6.02 -14.61 -11.87
C LEU A 65 -5.51 -13.35 -12.61
N TYR A 66 -6.32 -12.30 -12.69
CA TYR A 66 -5.89 -11.02 -13.27
C TYR A 66 -4.76 -10.36 -12.48
N THR A 67 -4.80 -10.42 -11.15
CA THR A 67 -3.73 -9.90 -10.30
C THR A 67 -2.44 -10.66 -10.57
N LEU A 68 -2.51 -11.99 -10.67
CA LEU A 68 -1.37 -12.83 -11.01
C LEU A 68 -0.75 -12.45 -12.36
N MET A 69 -1.60 -12.23 -13.36
CA MET A 69 -1.16 -11.83 -14.70
C MET A 69 -0.46 -10.48 -14.70
N LEU A 70 -1.02 -9.48 -14.02
CA LEU A 70 -0.42 -8.14 -13.91
C LEU A 70 0.90 -8.16 -13.14
N LYS A 71 1.03 -9.01 -12.14
CA LYS A 71 2.29 -9.18 -11.41
C LYS A 71 3.39 -9.85 -12.23
N ASN A 72 3.02 -10.75 -13.13
CA ASN A 72 3.97 -11.42 -14.02
C ASN A 72 4.32 -10.57 -15.25
N ASN A 73 3.31 -9.91 -15.84
CA ASN A 73 3.46 -9.01 -16.97
C ASN A 73 2.48 -7.83 -16.82
N PRO A 74 2.96 -6.66 -16.38
CA PRO A 74 2.10 -5.50 -16.17
C PRO A 74 1.41 -4.97 -17.42
N ASP A 75 1.98 -5.22 -18.60
CA ASP A 75 1.41 -4.80 -19.89
C ASP A 75 0.33 -5.79 -20.38
N SER A 76 -0.11 -6.72 -19.52
CA SER A 76 -1.18 -7.67 -19.86
C SER A 76 -2.52 -7.00 -20.12
N PHE A 77 -2.78 -5.85 -19.46
CA PHE A 77 -4.04 -5.13 -19.57
C PHE A 77 -3.81 -3.63 -19.67
N GLU A 78 -4.59 -2.98 -20.52
CA GLU A 78 -4.74 -1.54 -20.56
C GLU A 78 -5.94 -1.14 -19.70
N PHE A 79 -5.80 -0.05 -18.93
CA PHE A 79 -6.87 0.49 -18.11
C PHE A 79 -7.19 1.89 -18.60
N LYS A 80 -8.47 2.20 -18.81
CA LYS A 80 -8.88 3.54 -19.28
C LYS A 80 -8.62 4.62 -18.21
N THR A 81 -7.47 5.27 -18.35
CA THR A 81 -7.00 6.65 -18.05
C THR A 81 -7.50 7.48 -16.86
N ALA A 82 -8.64 7.22 -16.20
CA ALA A 82 -9.10 8.08 -15.10
C ALA A 82 -8.70 7.60 -13.70
N ILE A 83 -8.67 6.28 -13.47
CA ILE A 83 -8.46 5.71 -12.12
C ILE A 83 -7.03 5.21 -11.94
N HIS A 84 -6.44 4.64 -12.99
CA HIS A 84 -5.06 4.13 -12.97
C HIS A 84 -4.03 5.26 -12.89
N ASP A 85 -4.16 6.26 -13.77
CA ASP A 85 -3.23 7.39 -13.83
C ASP A 85 -3.36 8.28 -12.60
N ASN A 86 -4.57 8.53 -12.11
CA ASN A 86 -4.80 9.40 -10.95
C ASN A 86 -4.22 8.80 -9.67
N ARG A 87 -4.39 7.49 -9.42
CA ARG A 87 -3.81 6.86 -8.22
C ARG A 87 -2.30 6.71 -8.28
N LYS A 88 -1.74 6.38 -9.46
CA LYS A 88 -0.29 6.34 -9.67
C LYS A 88 0.33 7.74 -9.51
N GLN A 89 -0.33 8.76 -10.06
CA GLN A 89 0.09 10.17 -9.92
C GLN A 89 -0.02 10.67 -8.49
N LEU A 90 -1.10 10.35 -7.76
CA LEU A 90 -1.26 10.73 -6.35
C LEU A 90 -0.13 10.17 -5.47
N VAL A 91 0.16 8.87 -5.61
CA VAL A 91 1.25 8.23 -4.86
C VAL A 91 2.61 8.82 -5.26
N LEU A 92 2.83 9.08 -6.56
CA LEU A 92 4.05 9.75 -7.02
C LEU A 92 4.16 11.19 -6.53
N SER A 93 3.06 11.94 -6.44
CA SER A 93 3.07 13.32 -5.93
C SER A 93 3.36 13.35 -4.45
N GLU A 94 2.73 12.49 -3.66
CA GLU A 94 2.99 12.38 -2.21
C GLU A 94 4.47 12.04 -1.96
N TRP A 95 5.01 11.04 -2.65
CA TRP A 95 6.42 10.66 -2.48
C TRP A 95 7.41 11.70 -3.00
N ASN A 96 7.09 12.38 -4.10
CA ASN A 96 7.93 13.48 -4.58
C ASN A 96 7.96 14.62 -3.56
N ASP A 97 6.82 14.97 -2.97
CA ASP A 97 6.75 16.02 -1.95
C ASP A 97 7.51 15.62 -0.67
N ASP A 98 7.36 14.39 -0.19
CA ASP A 98 8.06 13.88 1.00
C ASP A 98 9.58 13.80 0.79
N SER A 99 10.03 13.40 -0.41
CA SER A 99 11.45 13.22 -0.71
C SER A 99 12.18 14.48 -1.19
N LYS A 100 11.45 15.53 -1.64
CA LYS A 100 12.01 16.75 -2.26
C LYS A 100 13.08 17.43 -1.42
N ASN A 101 12.87 17.46 -0.10
CA ASN A 101 13.75 18.18 0.82
C ASN A 101 14.91 17.32 1.34
N ILE A 102 14.89 16.00 1.16
CA ILE A 102 15.90 15.09 1.72
C ILE A 102 17.30 15.39 1.15
N PRO A 103 17.51 15.56 -0.17
CA PRO A 103 18.85 15.88 -0.71
C PRO A 103 19.40 17.20 -0.19
N TYR A 104 18.54 18.21 -0.03
CA TYR A 104 18.93 19.50 0.55
C TYR A 104 19.37 19.35 2.02
N GLN A 105 18.62 18.58 2.82
CA GLN A 105 18.95 18.32 4.21
C GLN A 105 20.27 17.55 4.37
N ILE A 106 20.51 16.53 3.54
CA ILE A 106 21.80 15.81 3.51
C ILE A 106 22.93 16.80 3.22
N LYS A 107 22.80 17.60 2.15
CA LYS A 107 23.83 18.58 1.78
C LYS A 107 24.07 19.62 2.88
N TYR A 108 23.02 20.06 3.56
CA TYR A 108 23.12 21.00 4.67
C TYR A 108 23.92 20.42 5.84
N LEU A 109 23.63 19.18 6.24
CA LEU A 109 24.34 18.49 7.32
C LEU A 109 25.79 18.15 6.94
N GLU A 110 26.03 17.74 5.70
CA GLU A 110 27.39 17.53 5.16
C GLU A 110 28.19 18.83 5.18
N ASN A 111 27.58 19.97 4.86
CA ASN A 111 28.22 21.28 4.96
C ASN A 111 28.57 21.65 6.41
N ILE A 112 27.70 21.35 7.38
CA ILE A 112 28.01 21.56 8.81
C ILE A 112 29.22 20.72 9.21
N LYS A 113 29.29 19.46 8.75
CA LYS A 113 30.40 18.55 8.98
C LYS A 113 31.72 19.09 8.41
N LEU A 114 31.70 19.56 7.16
CA LEU A 114 32.89 20.09 6.49
C LEU A 114 33.37 21.43 7.09
N SER A 115 32.44 22.29 7.50
CA SER A 115 32.79 23.65 7.95
C SER A 115 33.22 23.74 9.41
N ASN A 116 33.04 22.70 10.23
CA ASN A 116 33.22 22.80 11.69
C ASN A 116 33.90 21.57 12.32
N TYR A 117 35.05 21.12 11.81
CA TYR A 117 35.71 19.89 12.32
C TYR A 117 35.92 19.88 13.85
N LEU A 118 36.20 21.04 14.46
CA LEU A 118 36.39 21.18 15.90
C LEU A 118 35.13 20.87 16.71
N ILE A 119 33.94 21.26 16.21
CA ILE A 119 32.68 21.05 16.94
C ILE A 119 32.19 19.61 16.86
N LEU A 120 32.60 18.87 15.83
CA LEU A 120 32.17 17.48 15.64
C LEU A 120 32.69 16.55 16.74
N ASN A 121 33.82 16.89 17.36
CA ASN A 121 34.41 16.11 18.44
C ASN A 121 33.88 16.48 19.82
N LYS A 122 33.13 17.59 19.94
CA LYS A 122 32.50 17.96 21.20
C LYS A 122 31.42 16.95 21.57
N THR A 123 31.34 16.63 22.85
CA THR A 123 30.25 15.81 23.36
C THR A 123 28.97 16.62 23.46
N LEU A 124 27.81 15.96 23.49
CA LEU A 124 26.53 16.66 23.64
C LEU A 124 26.46 17.42 24.97
N LYS A 125 27.09 16.90 26.03
CA LYS A 125 27.21 17.59 27.33
C LYS A 125 27.95 18.93 27.20
N GLU A 126 29.04 18.96 26.43
CA GLU A 126 29.76 20.22 26.16
C GLU A 126 28.94 21.21 25.32
N LEU A 127 27.92 20.72 24.61
CA LEU A 127 27.00 21.53 23.82
C LEU A 127 25.77 22.00 24.61
N GLU A 128 25.59 21.61 25.88
CA GLU A 128 24.61 22.27 26.76
C GLU A 128 24.87 23.78 26.82
N GLN A 129 26.15 24.17 26.77
CA GLN A 129 26.55 25.55 26.57
C GLN A 129 26.47 25.94 25.09
N LEU A 130 25.95 27.15 24.82
CA LEU A 130 25.92 27.73 23.49
C LEU A 130 27.32 27.76 22.88
N THR A 131 27.54 26.94 21.86
CA THR A 131 28.81 26.88 21.16
C THR A 131 28.73 27.63 19.84
N PHE A 132 29.61 28.63 19.69
CA PHE A 132 29.66 29.48 18.51
C PHE A 132 30.74 28.99 17.53
N THR A 133 30.33 28.73 16.30
CA THR A 133 31.21 28.39 15.18
C THR A 133 31.16 29.47 14.11
N LYS A 134 32.05 29.45 13.10
CA LYS A 134 32.09 30.48 12.05
C LYS A 134 30.71 30.81 11.46
N ASN A 135 29.87 29.80 11.24
CA ASN A 135 28.59 29.95 10.54
C ASN A 135 27.36 29.63 11.40
N TYR A 136 27.51 29.00 12.56
CA TYR A 136 26.40 28.45 13.33
C TYR A 136 26.56 28.66 14.84
N ILE A 137 25.43 28.65 15.54
CA ILE A 137 25.35 28.53 17.00
C ILE A 137 24.71 27.17 17.29
N ILE A 138 25.35 26.36 18.12
CA ILE A 138 24.88 25.00 18.43
C ILE A 138 24.65 24.87 19.93
N HIS A 139 23.53 24.27 20.29
CA HIS A 139 23.13 24.01 21.67
C HIS A 139 22.43 22.65 21.78
N ALA A 140 22.68 21.90 22.84
CA ALA A 140 22.00 20.66 23.16
C ALA A 140 21.16 20.84 24.44
N ASP A 141 19.92 20.39 24.40
CA ASP A 141 19.00 20.35 25.54
C ASP A 141 18.55 18.91 25.79
N TYR A 142 18.21 18.58 27.02
CA TYR A 142 17.89 17.21 27.43
C TYR A 142 16.50 17.15 28.06
N SER A 143 15.63 16.32 27.50
CA SER A 143 14.29 16.08 28.02
C SER A 143 14.11 14.63 28.44
N LEU A 144 13.45 14.40 29.58
CA LEU A 144 13.07 13.07 30.02
C LEU A 144 11.85 12.57 29.23
N ASN A 145 11.92 11.36 28.68
CA ASN A 145 10.79 10.73 27.99
C ASN A 145 9.87 9.99 28.95
N LEU A 146 8.82 10.68 29.43
CA LEU A 146 7.71 10.04 30.14
C LEU A 146 6.69 9.50 29.12
N PRO A 147 6.21 8.23 29.19
CA PRO A 147 6.16 7.36 30.37
C PRO A 147 7.08 6.11 30.29
N HIS A 148 8.17 6.15 29.53
CA HIS A 148 9.02 4.95 29.35
C HIS A 148 9.70 4.55 30.68
N ARG A 149 9.55 3.27 31.07
CA ARG A 149 10.03 2.70 32.35
C ARG A 149 11.55 2.79 32.59
N ASN A 150 12.34 3.21 31.59
CA ASN A 150 13.80 3.10 31.60
C ASN A 150 14.56 4.43 31.78
N ASN A 151 13.92 5.52 32.24
CA ASN A 151 14.57 6.84 32.34
C ASN A 151 15.30 7.22 31.03
N ASP A 152 14.67 6.95 29.89
CA ASP A 152 15.24 7.30 28.60
C ASP A 152 15.18 8.82 28.44
N PHE A 153 16.32 9.41 28.08
CA PHE A 153 16.44 10.83 27.79
C PHE A 153 16.44 11.03 26.28
N THR A 154 16.01 12.22 25.85
CA THR A 154 16.21 12.70 24.49
C THR A 154 17.04 13.95 24.52
N ALA A 155 18.18 13.91 23.83
CA ALA A 155 18.97 15.09 23.54
C ALA A 155 18.40 15.75 22.27
N THR A 156 18.00 17.02 22.38
CA THR A 156 17.62 17.86 21.25
C THR A 156 18.78 18.81 20.95
N ILE A 157 19.40 18.66 19.78
CA ILE A 157 20.46 19.56 19.32
C ILE A 157 19.87 20.61 18.38
N TYR A 158 19.94 21.86 18.80
CA TYR A 158 19.53 23.03 18.04
C TYR A 158 20.71 23.60 17.26
N ILE A 159 20.48 23.85 15.97
CA ILE A 159 21.45 24.47 15.08
C ILE A 159 20.84 25.76 14.55
N PHE A 160 21.37 26.89 15.01
CA PHE A 160 20.97 28.23 14.57
C PHE A 160 22.00 28.78 13.59
N ASP A 161 21.55 29.67 12.70
CA ASP A 161 22.48 30.52 11.96
C ASP A 161 23.09 31.61 12.87
N ARG A 162 24.06 32.36 12.34
CA ARG A 162 24.68 33.49 13.06
C ARG A 162 23.70 34.61 13.45
N LYS A 163 22.53 34.69 12.84
CA LYS A 163 21.49 35.66 13.16
C LYS A 163 20.56 35.17 14.28
N GLY A 164 20.80 33.97 14.82
CA GLY A 164 19.98 33.34 15.85
C GLY A 164 18.72 32.67 15.32
N ILE A 165 18.60 32.49 13.99
CA ILE A 165 17.44 31.82 13.39
C ILE A 165 17.68 30.32 13.42
N LEU A 166 16.75 29.57 14.03
CA LEU A 166 16.80 28.12 14.07
C LEU A 166 16.69 27.54 12.66
N LYS A 167 17.68 26.72 12.26
CA LYS A 167 17.71 26.07 10.95
C LYS A 167 17.38 24.58 11.02
N LYS A 168 17.82 23.90 12.08
CA LYS A 168 17.64 22.44 12.21
C LYS A 168 17.60 22.05 13.68
N LYS A 169 16.81 21.02 13.97
CA LYS A 169 16.85 20.26 15.22
C LYS A 169 17.26 18.83 14.89
N LEU A 170 18.11 18.25 15.72
CA LEU A 170 18.46 16.83 15.69
C LEU A 170 18.04 16.21 17.03
N TYR A 171 17.65 14.95 17.01
CA TYR A 171 17.18 14.24 18.19
C TYR A 171 17.94 12.94 18.33
N GLU A 172 18.41 12.64 19.55
CA GLU A 172 18.98 11.34 19.89
C GLU A 172 18.36 10.85 21.20
N GLY A 173 17.89 9.60 21.20
CA GLY A 173 17.37 8.93 22.40
C GLY A 173 18.41 8.02 23.02
N GLY A 174 18.46 7.97 24.36
CA GLY A 174 19.34 7.05 25.06
C GLY A 174 19.40 7.28 26.57
N SER A 175 20.30 6.57 27.25
CA SER A 175 20.61 6.86 28.64
C SER A 175 21.36 8.18 28.77
N GLN A 176 21.19 8.90 29.88
CA GLN A 176 21.89 10.18 30.12
C GLN A 176 23.40 10.05 29.92
N ALA A 177 24.03 9.02 30.51
CA ALA A 177 25.48 8.80 30.37
C ALA A 177 25.90 8.51 28.92
N GLY A 178 25.06 7.83 28.14
CA GLY A 178 25.28 7.60 26.71
C GLY A 178 25.21 8.89 25.92
N LEU A 179 24.19 9.71 26.17
CA LEU A 179 24.03 11.00 25.49
C LEU A 179 25.13 12.00 25.87
N ASP A 180 25.47 12.12 27.16
CA ASP A 180 26.53 13.00 27.67
C ASP A 180 27.89 12.78 26.99
N SER A 181 28.19 11.53 26.67
CA SER A 181 29.46 11.11 26.06
C SER A 181 29.43 11.06 24.53
N MET A 182 28.24 11.14 23.92
CA MET A 182 28.08 11.08 22.48
C MET A 182 28.66 12.33 21.82
N LYS A 183 29.40 12.12 20.74
CA LYS A 183 29.95 13.23 19.94
C LYS A 183 28.92 13.78 18.97
N PHE A 184 28.89 15.09 18.81
CA PHE A 184 28.00 15.75 17.85
C PHE A 184 28.19 15.27 16.41
N GLY A 185 29.43 14.96 16.02
CA GLY A 185 29.74 14.39 14.70
C GLY A 185 29.11 13.02 14.48
N THR A 186 28.91 12.24 15.54
CA THR A 186 28.20 10.95 15.49
C THR A 186 26.72 11.18 15.19
N VAL A 187 26.08 12.11 15.90
CA VAL A 187 24.65 12.46 15.68
C VAL A 187 24.40 12.96 14.26
N ILE A 188 25.25 13.87 13.76
CA ILE A 188 25.17 14.33 12.36
C ILE A 188 25.28 13.15 11.39
N THR A 189 26.21 12.22 11.64
CA THR A 189 26.44 11.09 10.74
C THR A 189 25.27 10.11 10.78
N GLN A 190 24.67 9.87 11.93
CA GLN A 190 23.45 9.08 12.07
C GLN A 190 22.29 9.70 11.30
N ASP A 191 22.04 11.01 11.45
CA ASP A 191 20.96 11.72 10.73
C ASP A 191 21.18 11.71 9.22
N ILE A 192 22.43 11.92 8.75
CA ILE A 192 22.78 11.80 7.33
C ILE A 192 22.50 10.38 6.81
N ASN A 193 22.90 9.35 7.56
CA ASN A 193 22.69 7.96 7.16
C ASN A 193 21.20 7.61 7.13
N TYR A 194 20.43 8.07 8.11
CA TYR A 194 18.98 7.95 8.13
C TYR A 194 18.36 8.58 6.87
N LEU A 195 18.69 9.85 6.57
CA LEU A 195 18.20 10.54 5.38
C LEU A 195 18.63 9.86 4.07
N LYS A 196 19.84 9.28 4.01
CA LYS A 196 20.30 8.51 2.85
C LYS A 196 19.50 7.22 2.67
N ASN A 197 19.18 6.54 3.77
CA ASN A 197 18.33 5.36 3.76
C ASN A 197 16.89 5.69 3.33
N GLU A 198 16.31 6.77 3.85
CA GLU A 198 15.01 7.28 3.42
C GLU A 198 15.02 7.60 1.92
N LEU A 199 16.02 8.35 1.44
CA LEU A 199 16.15 8.65 0.01
C LEU A 199 16.28 7.38 -0.85
N HIS A 200 17.03 6.38 -0.36
CA HIS A 200 17.14 5.09 -1.02
C HIS A 200 15.80 4.35 -1.05
N TYR A 201 15.07 4.33 0.07
CA TYR A 201 13.74 3.76 0.17
C TYR A 201 12.78 4.38 -0.86
N TYR A 202 12.71 5.71 -0.94
CA TYR A 202 11.86 6.39 -1.94
C TYR A 202 12.28 6.06 -3.38
N LYS A 203 13.58 5.95 -3.67
CA LYS A 203 14.06 5.54 -5.00
C LYS A 203 13.66 4.11 -5.35
N VAL A 204 13.79 3.17 -4.40
CA VAL A 204 13.37 1.78 -4.59
C VAL A 204 11.86 1.69 -4.79
N LYS A 205 11.08 2.38 -3.96
CA LYS A 205 9.62 2.42 -4.06
C LYS A 205 9.13 3.04 -5.36
N LYS A 206 9.76 4.12 -5.80
CA LYS A 206 9.53 4.70 -7.13
C LYS A 206 9.83 3.70 -8.24
N ALA A 207 10.95 3.00 -8.18
CA ALA A 207 11.29 1.97 -9.16
C ALA A 207 10.31 0.77 -9.14
N GLU A 208 9.79 0.37 -7.97
CA GLU A 208 8.74 -0.65 -7.86
C GLU A 208 7.42 -0.18 -8.50
N LEU A 209 7.08 1.09 -8.32
CA LEU A 209 5.88 1.70 -8.89
C LEU A 209 6.02 1.93 -10.40
N ASP A 210 7.21 2.28 -10.88
CA ASP A 210 7.55 2.36 -12.31
C ASP A 210 7.52 0.98 -12.96
N LYS A 211 7.85 -0.08 -12.21
CA LYS A 211 7.68 -1.49 -12.62
C LYS A 211 6.22 -1.97 -12.56
N ASN A 212 5.25 -1.09 -12.37
CA ASN A 212 3.81 -1.39 -12.32
C ASN A 212 3.43 -2.46 -11.28
N ASN A 213 4.22 -2.64 -10.21
CA ASN A 213 3.92 -3.58 -9.12
C ASN A 213 2.85 -3.04 -8.14
N PHE A 214 2.05 -2.07 -8.61
CA PHE A 214 0.96 -1.42 -7.88
C PHE A 214 -0.30 -2.31 -7.79
N TRP A 215 -0.44 -3.28 -8.69
CA TRP A 215 -1.65 -4.09 -8.80
C TRP A 215 -1.78 -5.10 -7.66
N THR A 216 -2.65 -4.76 -6.72
CA THR A 216 -3.12 -5.63 -5.66
C THR A 216 -4.51 -6.14 -5.99
N TYR A 217 -4.90 -7.27 -5.41
CA TYR A 217 -6.26 -7.81 -5.55
C TYR A 217 -7.32 -6.76 -5.18
N ALA A 218 -7.11 -6.00 -4.09
CA ALA A 218 -8.04 -4.95 -3.66
C ALA A 218 -8.14 -3.80 -4.67
N THR A 219 -7.02 -3.41 -5.29
CA THR A 219 -7.02 -2.35 -6.33
C THR A 219 -7.63 -2.82 -7.65
N LEU A 220 -7.54 -4.11 -7.96
CA LEU A 220 -7.99 -4.68 -9.22
C LEU A 220 -9.45 -5.13 -9.19
N LEU A 221 -9.97 -5.50 -8.02
CA LEU A 221 -11.33 -6.00 -7.85
C LEU A 221 -12.40 -5.09 -8.50
N PRO A 222 -12.39 -3.75 -8.34
CA PRO A 222 -13.35 -2.87 -9.02
C PRO A 222 -13.25 -2.92 -10.55
N TYR A 223 -12.05 -3.09 -11.11
CA TYR A 223 -11.85 -3.25 -12.54
C TYR A 223 -12.32 -4.61 -13.04
N SER A 224 -12.05 -5.69 -12.29
CA SER A 224 -12.55 -7.01 -12.64
C SER A 224 -14.08 -7.05 -12.62
N ILE A 225 -14.72 -6.41 -11.65
CA ILE A 225 -16.19 -6.32 -11.57
C ILE A 225 -16.74 -5.50 -12.73
N SER A 226 -16.17 -4.32 -12.96
CA SER A 226 -16.66 -3.40 -14.00
C SER A 226 -16.25 -3.80 -15.42
N SER A 227 -15.27 -4.70 -15.59
CA SER A 227 -14.76 -5.14 -16.89
C SER A 227 -15.88 -5.62 -17.82
N ILE A 228 -16.86 -6.33 -17.26
CA ILE A 228 -17.99 -6.90 -18.00
C ILE A 228 -18.99 -5.81 -18.47
N PHE A 229 -19.04 -4.65 -17.78
CA PHE A 229 -20.07 -3.63 -18.01
C PHE A 229 -19.57 -2.33 -18.64
N THR A 230 -18.29 -1.98 -18.43
CA THR A 230 -17.79 -0.62 -18.70
C THR A 230 -16.58 -0.57 -19.62
N GLY A 231 -15.92 -1.70 -19.89
CA GLY A 231 -14.70 -1.72 -20.70
C GLY A 231 -13.54 -0.92 -20.08
N ASN A 232 -13.53 -0.75 -18.75
CA ASN A 232 -12.48 -0.04 -18.01
C ASN A 232 -11.14 -0.78 -17.98
N MET A 233 -11.12 -2.03 -18.45
CA MET A 233 -9.96 -2.92 -18.51
C MET A 233 -10.01 -3.68 -19.82
N SER A 234 -8.95 -3.58 -20.62
CA SER A 234 -8.84 -4.18 -21.95
C SER A 234 -7.62 -5.10 -22.00
N PRO A 235 -7.77 -6.39 -22.39
CA PRO A 235 -6.65 -7.31 -22.50
C PRO A 235 -5.75 -6.98 -23.70
N LEU A 236 -4.43 -6.91 -23.49
CA LEU A 236 -3.44 -6.65 -24.54
C LEU A 236 -2.70 -7.91 -24.97
N THR A 237 -2.37 -8.81 -24.03
CA THR A 237 -1.62 -10.02 -24.34
C THR A 237 -2.54 -11.17 -24.78
N PRO A 238 -2.04 -12.15 -25.56
CA PRO A 238 -2.86 -13.31 -25.97
C PRO A 238 -3.45 -14.09 -24.79
N LEU A 239 -2.65 -14.30 -23.74
CA LEU A 239 -3.14 -14.96 -22.51
C LEU A 239 -4.22 -14.14 -21.81
N ALA A 240 -4.06 -12.81 -21.76
CA ALA A 240 -5.04 -11.91 -21.14
C ALA A 240 -6.36 -11.96 -21.91
N ASN A 241 -6.29 -11.97 -23.24
CA ASN A 241 -7.44 -12.08 -24.13
C ASN A 241 -8.20 -13.39 -23.92
N ILE A 242 -7.49 -14.52 -23.83
CA ILE A 242 -8.10 -15.82 -23.56
C ILE A 242 -8.82 -15.81 -22.21
N LEU A 243 -8.13 -15.40 -21.14
CA LEU A 243 -8.69 -15.36 -19.79
C LEU A 243 -9.91 -14.42 -19.71
N TYR A 244 -9.80 -13.24 -20.31
CA TYR A 244 -10.87 -12.24 -20.37
C TYR A 244 -12.09 -12.75 -21.13
N THR A 245 -11.89 -13.45 -22.26
CA THR A 245 -12.97 -14.05 -23.03
C THR A 245 -13.67 -15.15 -22.25
N PHE A 246 -12.91 -16.04 -21.59
CA PHE A 246 -13.49 -17.07 -20.71
C PHE A 246 -14.28 -16.46 -19.56
N HIS A 247 -13.74 -15.41 -18.94
CA HIS A 247 -14.44 -14.68 -17.89
C HIS A 247 -15.78 -14.14 -18.40
N TYR A 248 -15.76 -13.44 -19.54
CA TYR A 248 -16.95 -12.87 -20.14
C TYR A 248 -18.00 -13.95 -20.43
N ILE A 249 -17.63 -15.01 -21.16
CA ILE A 249 -18.55 -16.08 -21.57
C ILE A 249 -19.17 -16.77 -20.35
N ILE A 250 -18.36 -17.16 -19.36
CA ILE A 250 -18.86 -17.91 -18.19
C ILE A 250 -19.85 -17.06 -17.39
N ILE A 251 -19.52 -15.79 -17.11
CA ILE A 251 -20.38 -14.91 -16.33
C ILE A 251 -21.65 -14.57 -17.11
N TYR A 252 -21.56 -14.32 -18.41
CA TYR A 252 -22.73 -14.01 -19.23
C TYR A 252 -23.70 -15.21 -19.32
N CYS A 253 -23.18 -16.42 -19.53
CA CYS A 253 -23.98 -17.65 -19.56
C CYS A 253 -24.70 -17.90 -18.22
N ILE A 254 -24.00 -17.77 -17.10
CA ILE A 254 -24.59 -17.95 -15.77
C ILE A 254 -25.61 -16.84 -15.47
N GLY A 255 -25.26 -15.59 -15.79
CA GLY A 255 -26.11 -14.42 -15.58
C GLY A 255 -27.44 -14.52 -16.35
N ILE A 256 -27.39 -14.84 -17.64
CA ILE A 256 -28.58 -15.09 -18.47
C ILE A 256 -29.39 -16.26 -17.89
N GLY A 257 -28.75 -17.36 -17.51
CA GLY A 257 -29.44 -18.52 -16.97
C GLY A 257 -30.21 -18.20 -15.69
N VAL A 258 -29.59 -17.44 -14.77
CA VAL A 258 -30.25 -16.97 -13.54
C VAL A 258 -31.39 -16.00 -13.86
N PHE A 259 -31.17 -15.03 -14.74
CA PHE A 259 -32.18 -14.06 -15.14
C PHE A 259 -33.41 -14.73 -15.78
N LEU A 260 -33.20 -15.61 -16.75
CA LEU A 260 -34.28 -16.37 -17.41
C LEU A 260 -35.05 -17.22 -16.42
N HIS A 261 -34.37 -17.86 -15.46
CA HIS A 261 -35.05 -18.63 -14.42
C HIS A 261 -36.02 -17.77 -13.60
N PHE A 262 -35.58 -16.59 -13.17
CA PHE A 262 -36.45 -15.66 -12.45
C PHE A 262 -37.57 -15.09 -13.32
N LEU A 263 -37.30 -14.79 -14.59
CA LEU A 263 -38.30 -14.28 -15.52
C LEU A 263 -39.43 -15.30 -15.75
N ILE A 264 -39.07 -16.55 -16.06
CA ILE A 264 -40.03 -17.65 -16.27
C ILE A 264 -40.88 -17.86 -15.02
N ARG A 265 -40.24 -17.91 -13.83
CA ARG A 265 -40.93 -18.05 -12.54
C ARG A 265 -41.96 -16.95 -12.30
N ASN A 266 -41.60 -15.69 -12.56
CA ASN A 266 -42.50 -14.56 -12.36
C ASN A 266 -43.65 -14.55 -13.37
N LEU A 267 -43.38 -14.89 -14.64
CA LEU A 267 -44.42 -15.03 -15.66
C LEU A 267 -45.41 -16.14 -15.33
N GLU A 268 -44.94 -17.30 -14.87
CA GLU A 268 -45.80 -18.40 -14.42
C GLU A 268 -46.72 -17.99 -13.27
N LEU A 269 -46.21 -17.21 -12.30
CA LEU A 269 -47.01 -16.69 -11.19
C LEU A 269 -48.10 -15.72 -11.68
N ILE A 270 -47.77 -14.82 -12.61
CA ILE A 270 -48.73 -13.87 -13.19
C ILE A 270 -49.82 -14.60 -13.97
N ILE A 271 -49.44 -15.58 -14.80
CA ILE A 271 -50.40 -16.38 -15.59
C ILE A 271 -51.32 -17.18 -14.67
N ARG A 272 -50.78 -17.79 -13.60
CA ARG A 272 -51.56 -18.57 -12.65
C ARG A 272 -52.57 -17.70 -11.90
N ASN A 273 -52.19 -16.48 -11.50
CA ASN A 273 -53.07 -15.54 -10.82
C ASN A 273 -54.16 -14.95 -11.73
N ARG A 274 -54.00 -14.99 -13.06
CA ARG A 274 -55.05 -14.58 -14.02
C ARG A 274 -56.08 -15.68 -14.34
N LYS A 275 -55.80 -16.94 -13.97
CA LYS A 275 -56.69 -18.09 -14.20
C LYS A 275 -57.57 -18.43 -12.99
N VAL A 276 -57.50 -17.64 -11.93
CA VAL A 276 -58.38 -17.68 -10.75
C VAL A 276 -59.34 -16.51 -10.85
#